data_AF-A0A6B0SBU9-F1
#
_entry.id   AF-A0A6B0SBU9-F1
#
_cell.length_a   1.000
_cell.length_b   1.000
_cell.length_c   1.000
_cell.angle_alpha   90.00
_cell.angle_beta   90.00
_cell.angle_gamma   90.00
#
_symmetry.space_group_name_H-M   'P 1'
#
loop_
_entity.id
_entity.type
_entity.pdbx_description
1 polymer ?
#
loop_
_entity_poly.entity_id
_entity_poly.type
_entity_poly.pdbx_seq_one_letter_code
_entity_poly.pdbx_strand_id
1 'polypeptide(L)'
;MNEEASQRLTRRRAMALGGISVLVSGSGCLDTVSSMISGSPPIDQVDVRFQDIRKPSIGVSSITLPVLIELHNSAQDPIPNPALEADAFILDEQIATSETTLTTLDPGEEATTSLDVIIKGADMSQSIIDAIRSGEFSMRLEGELSSKGASNSFSVSMTPN
;
A
#
# COMPACT_ATOMS: atom_id res chain seq x y z
N MET A 1 -28.07 -41.94 -25.43
CA MET A 1 -27.40 -42.73 -26.49
C MET A 1 -26.01 -42.14 -26.65
N ASN A 2 -25.01 -42.91 -26.20
CA ASN A 2 -23.58 -42.66 -26.35
C ASN A 2 -23.10 -43.14 -27.74
N GLU A 3 -21.84 -42.80 -28.07
CA GLU A 3 -21.02 -43.23 -29.23
C GLU A 3 -21.39 -42.53 -30.55
N GLU A 4 -20.49 -41.86 -31.29
CA GLU A 4 -19.14 -42.23 -31.73
C GLU A 4 -18.20 -41.00 -31.64
N ALA A 5 -17.03 -41.00 -30.97
CA ALA A 5 -15.75 -41.63 -31.34
C ALA A 5 -15.34 -41.38 -32.82
N SER A 6 -14.50 -40.40 -33.12
CA SER A 6 -13.02 -40.45 -33.06
C SER A 6 -12.37 -40.63 -34.45
N GLN A 7 -11.23 -39.95 -34.62
CA GLN A 7 -10.10 -40.29 -35.51
C GLN A 7 -10.13 -39.82 -36.98
N ARG A 8 -9.26 -38.84 -37.28
CA ARG A 8 -7.85 -39.03 -37.72
C ARG A 8 -7.43 -38.20 -38.94
N LEU A 9 -6.17 -37.77 -38.84
CA LEU A 9 -5.15 -37.68 -39.89
C LEU A 9 -5.13 -36.44 -40.80
N THR A 10 -4.33 -35.48 -40.33
CA THR A 10 -3.03 -35.09 -40.94
C THR A 10 -2.95 -35.00 -42.47
N ARG A 11 -2.70 -33.78 -42.97
CA ARG A 11 -1.89 -33.37 -44.15
C ARG A 11 -2.33 -31.92 -44.48
N ARG A 12 -1.53 -30.96 -44.93
CA ARG A 12 -0.11 -30.83 -45.26
C ARG A 12 0.10 -29.33 -45.54
N ARG A 13 1.31 -28.87 -45.23
CA ARG A 13 2.10 -27.88 -45.98
C ARG A 13 1.69 -26.40 -45.95
N ALA A 14 2.54 -25.68 -45.23
CA ALA A 14 2.96 -24.32 -45.47
C ALA A 14 3.36 -24.02 -46.93
N MET A 15 3.36 -22.71 -47.20
CA MET A 15 3.94 -21.94 -48.31
C MET A 15 2.96 -21.45 -49.37
N ALA A 16 2.64 -20.15 -49.26
CA ALA A 16 2.45 -19.28 -50.41
C ALA A 16 3.05 -17.91 -50.06
N LEU A 17 4.30 -17.72 -50.51
CA LEU A 17 4.88 -16.41 -50.76
C LEU A 17 4.07 -15.74 -51.87
N GLY A 18 3.57 -14.54 -51.62
CA GLY A 18 2.88 -13.72 -52.61
C GLY A 18 2.79 -12.30 -52.09
N GLY A 19 3.72 -11.45 -52.54
CA GLY A 19 3.73 -10.04 -52.21
C GLY A 19 2.55 -9.29 -52.82
N ILE A 20 2.27 -8.11 -52.26
CA ILE A 20 1.89 -6.85 -52.93
C ILE A 20 1.65 -5.85 -51.79
N SER A 21 2.41 -4.75 -51.81
CA SER A 21 2.27 -3.62 -50.92
C SER A 21 0.93 -2.92 -51.17
N VAL A 22 0.11 -2.80 -50.12
CA VAL A 22 -1.00 -1.84 -50.09
C VAL A 22 -0.74 -0.90 -48.93
N LEU A 23 -0.44 0.36 -49.27
CA LEU A 23 -0.44 1.49 -48.35
C LEU A 23 -1.87 1.66 -47.83
N VAL A 24 -2.14 1.17 -46.62
CA VAL A 24 -3.34 1.56 -45.88
C VAL A 24 -3.03 2.87 -45.20
N SER A 25 -3.55 3.96 -45.77
CA SER A 25 -3.74 5.24 -45.09
C SER A 25 -4.78 5.02 -43.98
N GLY A 26 -4.31 4.50 -42.85
CA GLY A 26 -5.07 4.28 -41.64
C GLY A 26 -4.95 5.48 -40.72
N SER A 27 -6.03 6.22 -40.64
CA SER A 27 -6.48 7.14 -39.59
C SER A 27 -5.81 6.96 -38.22
N GLY A 28 -5.34 8.07 -37.65
CA GLY A 28 -5.38 8.35 -36.21
C GLY A 28 -4.62 7.40 -35.29
N CYS A 29 -3.29 7.58 -35.18
CA CYS A 29 -2.51 7.08 -34.05
C CYS A 29 -1.56 8.18 -33.56
N LEU A 30 -2.09 9.14 -32.80
CA LEU A 30 -1.30 9.98 -31.89
C LEU A 30 -1.94 9.97 -30.50
N ASP A 31 -2.24 8.77 -30.01
CA ASP A 31 -2.39 8.46 -28.57
C ASP A 31 -1.19 7.64 -28.08
N THR A 32 -0.05 7.75 -28.77
CA THR A 32 1.21 7.09 -28.41
C THR A 32 1.96 7.91 -27.37
N VAL A 33 1.39 8.06 -26.18
CA VAL A 33 2.17 8.37 -24.97
C VAL A 33 1.58 7.82 -23.66
N SER A 34 0.38 7.21 -23.67
CA SER A 34 -0.32 6.90 -22.40
C SER A 34 0.01 5.57 -21.72
N SER A 35 1.01 4.80 -22.14
CA SER A 35 1.33 3.53 -21.45
C SER A 35 2.74 3.02 -21.71
N MET A 36 3.74 3.73 -21.19
CA MET A 36 5.09 3.16 -21.06
C MET A 36 5.67 3.37 -19.67
N ILE A 37 4.92 2.98 -18.62
CA ILE A 37 5.43 2.33 -17.39
C ILE A 37 4.27 1.50 -16.81
N SER A 38 4.02 0.30 -17.35
CA SER A 38 3.00 -0.64 -16.85
C SER A 38 3.64 -1.72 -15.98
N GLY A 39 4.43 -1.30 -15.00
CA GLY A 39 4.82 -2.13 -13.86
C GLY A 39 3.90 -1.84 -12.68
N SER A 40 3.61 -2.84 -11.85
CA SER A 40 3.07 -2.59 -10.51
C SER A 40 4.04 -1.65 -9.76
N PRO A 41 3.57 -0.67 -8.98
CA PRO A 41 4.46 0.20 -8.22
C PRO A 41 5.41 -0.61 -7.33
N PRO A 42 6.69 -0.22 -7.20
CA PRO A 42 7.67 -0.90 -6.35
C PRO A 42 7.44 -0.61 -4.85
N ILE A 43 6.27 -1.00 -4.35
CA ILE A 43 5.81 -0.72 -2.98
C ILE A 43 6.65 -1.44 -1.92
N ASP A 44 7.33 -2.52 -2.29
CA ASP A 44 8.30 -3.27 -1.49
C ASP A 44 9.59 -2.48 -1.21
N GLN A 45 9.83 -1.41 -1.98
CA GLN A 45 10.99 -0.51 -1.83
C GLN A 45 10.64 0.77 -1.07
N VAL A 46 9.43 0.86 -0.49
CA VAL A 46 9.08 1.93 0.45
C VAL A 46 9.39 1.46 1.87
N ASP A 47 10.27 2.19 2.55
CA ASP A 47 10.57 1.97 3.95
C ASP A 47 9.62 2.80 4.81
N VAL A 48 8.97 2.15 5.79
CA VAL A 48 8.06 2.80 6.74
C VAL A 48 8.76 2.86 8.09
N ARG A 49 8.82 4.04 8.69
CA ARG A 49 9.49 4.26 9.97
C ARG A 49 8.60 5.00 10.94
N PHE A 50 8.71 4.61 12.20
CA PHE A 50 8.10 5.33 13.31
C PHE A 50 9.01 6.53 13.65
N GLN A 51 8.49 7.76 13.54
CA GLN A 51 9.27 8.97 13.81
C GLN A 51 9.02 9.52 15.22
N ASP A 52 7.75 9.70 15.60
CA ASP A 52 7.38 10.30 16.88
C ASP A 52 5.95 9.94 17.30
N ILE A 53 5.67 10.01 18.60
CA ILE A 53 4.30 9.97 19.14
C ILE A 53 4.01 11.34 19.75
N ARG A 54 3.05 12.07 19.16
CA ARG A 54 2.65 13.38 19.68
C ARG A 54 1.81 13.22 20.93
N LYS A 55 1.77 14.30 21.72
CA LYS A 55 0.96 14.37 22.95
C LYS A 55 -0.50 13.98 22.64
N PRO A 56 -1.08 13.02 23.37
CA PRO A 56 -2.45 12.60 23.13
C PRO A 56 -3.46 13.70 23.47
N SER A 57 -4.55 13.73 22.71
CA SER A 57 -5.75 14.49 23.03
C SER A 57 -6.76 13.57 23.72
N ILE A 58 -7.12 13.90 24.96
CA ILE A 58 -8.05 13.09 25.76
C ILE A 58 -9.44 13.73 25.68
N GLY A 59 -10.35 13.08 24.97
CA GLY A 59 -11.77 13.39 24.94
C GLY A 59 -12.55 12.67 26.04
N VAL A 60 -13.86 12.90 26.10
CA VAL A 60 -14.75 12.28 27.09
C VAL A 60 -14.89 10.78 26.86
N SER A 61 -14.92 10.34 25.60
CA SER A 61 -15.18 8.95 25.21
C SER A 61 -14.07 8.32 24.37
N SER A 62 -13.00 9.06 24.06
CA SER A 62 -11.92 8.61 23.20
C SER A 62 -10.62 9.32 23.51
N ILE A 63 -9.52 8.68 23.13
CA ILE A 63 -8.18 9.28 23.12
C ILE A 63 -7.72 9.29 21.67
N THR A 64 -7.24 10.43 21.21
CA THR A 64 -6.57 10.56 19.91
C THR A 64 -5.07 10.65 20.15
N LEU A 65 -4.32 9.71 19.58
CA LEU A 65 -2.87 9.65 19.64
C LEU A 65 -2.30 9.91 18.23
N PRO A 66 -1.78 11.11 17.96
CA PRO A 66 -1.19 11.40 16.66
C PRO A 66 0.20 10.76 16.57
N VAL A 67 0.36 9.85 15.62
CA VAL A 67 1.61 9.13 15.37
C VAL A 67 2.26 9.65 14.11
N LEU A 68 3.50 10.13 14.21
CA LEU A 68 4.28 10.54 13.05
C LEU A 68 4.99 9.35 12.43
N ILE A 69 4.73 9.14 11.15
CA ILE A 69 5.29 8.06 10.34
C ILE A 69 6.05 8.70 9.19
N GLU A 70 7.26 8.22 8.96
CA GLU A 70 8.09 8.60 7.83
C GLU A 70 8.07 7.47 6.80
N LEU A 71 7.83 7.82 5.54
CA LEU A 71 7.90 6.93 4.40
C LEU A 71 9.04 7.39 3.50
N HIS A 72 9.92 6.46 3.13
CA HIS A 72 11.03 6.73 2.22
C HIS A 72 10.90 5.86 0.96
N ASN A 73 10.75 6.48 -0.20
CA ASN A 73 10.74 5.76 -1.47
C ASN A 73 12.17 5.53 -1.98
N SER A 74 12.71 4.33 -1.77
CA SER A 74 14.06 3.97 -2.27
C SER A 74 14.07 3.48 -3.73
N ALA A 75 12.90 3.38 -4.37
CA ALA A 75 12.79 2.95 -5.75
C ALA A 75 13.18 4.06 -6.74
N GLN A 76 13.42 3.65 -7.99
CA GLN A 76 13.64 4.58 -9.11
C GLN A 76 12.34 5.05 -9.76
N ASP A 77 11.21 4.44 -9.40
CA ASP A 77 9.88 4.78 -9.90
C ASP A 77 9.04 5.45 -8.80
N PRO A 78 8.12 6.36 -9.16
CA PRO A 78 7.21 6.97 -8.19
C PRO A 78 6.18 5.96 -7.66
N ILE A 79 5.76 6.17 -6.41
CA ILE A 79 4.66 5.42 -5.78
C ILE A 79 3.41 6.31 -5.78
N PRO A 80 2.45 6.06 -6.67
CA PRO A 80 1.29 6.92 -6.81
C PRO A 80 0.28 6.70 -5.69
N ASN A 81 -0.09 7.77 -4.98
CA ASN A 81 -1.11 7.81 -3.94
C ASN A 81 -1.09 6.58 -3.00
N PRO A 82 0.00 6.33 -2.27
CA PRO A 82 0.05 5.20 -1.37
C PRO A 82 -0.98 5.34 -0.25
N ALA A 83 -1.63 4.24 0.09
CA ALA A 83 -2.54 4.13 1.23
C ALA A 83 -1.86 3.29 2.32
N LEU A 84 -1.87 3.80 3.54
CA LEU A 84 -1.35 3.15 4.73
C LEU A 84 -2.54 2.74 5.60
N GLU A 85 -2.66 1.46 5.89
CA GLU A 85 -3.57 0.91 6.90
C GLU A 85 -2.72 0.26 8.00
N ALA A 86 -2.99 0.58 9.26
CA ALA A 86 -2.21 0.08 10.38
C ALA A 86 -3.09 -0.22 11.60
N ASP A 87 -2.85 -1.39 12.18
CA ASP A 87 -3.28 -1.77 13.51
C ASP A 87 -2.27 -1.25 14.54
N ALA A 88 -2.79 -0.52 15.52
CA ALA A 88 -2.03 0.04 16.62
C ALA A 88 -2.11 -0.87 17.85
N PHE A 89 -0.97 -1.12 18.47
CA PHE A 89 -0.83 -1.94 19.66
C PHE A 89 -0.13 -1.19 20.79
N ILE A 90 -0.65 -1.34 22.01
CA ILE A 90 -0.02 -0.90 23.26
C ILE A 90 -0.09 -2.07 24.23
N LEU A 91 1.04 -2.42 24.87
CA LEU A 91 1.12 -3.59 25.78
C LEU A 91 0.64 -4.89 25.11
N ASP A 92 0.94 -5.06 23.82
CA ASP A 92 0.51 -6.19 22.97
C ASP A 92 -1.01 -6.34 22.76
N GLU A 93 -1.80 -5.36 23.18
CA GLU A 93 -3.24 -5.28 22.92
C GLU A 93 -3.50 -4.35 21.73
N GLN A 94 -4.28 -4.81 20.76
CA GLN A 94 -4.73 -3.96 19.64
C GLN A 94 -5.72 -2.91 20.17
N ILE A 95 -5.39 -1.64 19.99
CA ILE A 95 -6.16 -0.51 20.53
C ILE A 95 -7.00 0.19 19.46
N ALA A 96 -6.58 0.15 18.20
CA ALA A 96 -7.30 0.74 17.07
C ALA A 96 -6.73 0.25 15.74
N THR A 97 -7.51 0.43 14.68
CA THR A 97 -7.07 0.39 13.28
C THR A 97 -7.22 1.79 12.71
N SER A 98 -6.19 2.28 12.03
CA SER A 98 -6.16 3.61 11.41
C SER A 98 -5.70 3.52 9.97
N GLU A 99 -6.24 4.40 9.13
CA GLU A 99 -5.90 4.50 7.71
C GLU A 99 -5.56 5.94 7.32
N THR A 100 -4.65 6.11 6.36
CA THR A 100 -4.37 7.40 5.74
C THR A 100 -3.88 7.22 4.32
N THR A 101 -4.07 8.24 3.48
CA THR A 101 -3.59 8.25 2.10
C THR A 101 -2.60 9.39 1.92
N LEU A 102 -1.49 9.10 1.26
CA LEU A 102 -0.49 10.08 0.89
C LEU A 102 -0.67 10.52 -0.56
N THR A 103 -0.07 11.64 -0.91
CA THR A 103 0.17 11.98 -2.31
C THR A 103 1.24 11.06 -2.91
N THR A 104 1.45 11.13 -4.22
CA THR A 104 2.57 10.44 -4.88
C THR A 104 3.87 10.66 -4.12
N LEU A 105 4.62 9.57 -3.88
CA LEU A 105 6.00 9.60 -3.40
C LEU A 105 6.93 9.50 -4.59
N ASP A 106 7.67 10.55 -4.88
CA ASP A 106 8.66 10.58 -5.95
C ASP A 106 9.90 9.73 -5.60
N PRO A 107 10.72 9.34 -6.59
CA PRO A 107 11.95 8.59 -6.35
C PRO A 107 12.90 9.31 -5.37
N GLY A 108 13.28 8.64 -4.28
CA GLY A 108 14.13 9.19 -3.23
C GLY A 108 13.42 10.15 -2.26
N GLU A 109 12.10 10.34 -2.37
CA GLU A 109 11.35 11.22 -1.47
C GLU A 109 11.21 10.63 -0.06
N GLU A 110 11.35 11.50 0.94
CA GLU A 110 10.98 11.26 2.33
C GLU A 110 9.73 12.06 2.67
N ALA A 111 8.63 11.38 2.97
CA ALA A 111 7.38 12.01 3.36
C ALA A 111 7.06 11.67 4.82
N THR A 112 6.78 12.70 5.62
CA THR A 112 6.24 12.53 6.97
C THR A 112 4.73 12.72 6.94
N THR A 113 3.98 11.79 7.52
CA THR A 113 2.53 11.88 7.70
C THR A 113 2.13 11.64 9.15
N SER A 114 0.97 12.16 9.54
CA SER A 114 0.36 11.88 10.84
C SER A 114 -0.72 10.81 10.66
N LEU A 115 -0.59 9.72 11.40
CA LEU A 115 -1.63 8.71 11.56
C LEU A 115 -2.34 8.96 12.90
N ASP A 116 -3.60 9.37 12.84
CA ASP A 116 -4.38 9.59 14.05
C ASP A 116 -4.96 8.26 14.53
N VAL A 117 -4.41 7.78 15.65
CA VAL A 117 -4.87 6.56 16.31
C VAL A 117 -5.97 6.93 17.30
N ILE A 118 -7.20 6.58 16.96
CA ILE A 118 -8.40 6.93 17.75
C ILE A 118 -8.83 5.71 18.55
N ILE A 119 -8.60 5.77 19.85
CA ILE A 119 -8.90 4.71 20.79
C ILE A 119 -10.22 5.04 21.48
N LYS A 120 -11.21 4.15 21.40
CA LYS A 120 -12.49 4.33 22.10
C LYS A 120 -12.32 3.92 23.56
N GLY A 121 -12.73 4.78 24.49
CA GLY A 121 -12.56 4.54 25.92
C GLY A 121 -13.30 3.30 26.44
N ALA A 122 -14.34 2.82 25.75
CA ALA A 122 -15.04 1.59 26.10
C ALA A 122 -14.22 0.33 25.80
N ASP A 123 -13.27 0.41 24.87
CA ASP A 123 -12.45 -0.70 24.39
C ASP A 123 -11.09 -0.75 25.12
N MET A 124 -10.83 0.18 26.06
CA MET A 124 -9.55 0.30 26.75
C MET A 124 -9.57 -0.31 28.14
N SER A 125 -8.53 -1.08 28.46
CA SER A 125 -8.20 -1.40 29.85
C SER A 125 -7.65 -0.16 30.59
N GLN A 126 -7.84 -0.10 31.91
CA GLN A 126 -7.30 1.00 32.72
C GLN A 126 -5.77 1.08 32.64
N SER A 127 -5.09 -0.05 32.46
CA SER A 127 -3.63 -0.11 32.28
C SER A 127 -3.17 0.63 31.02
N ILE A 128 -3.90 0.52 29.91
CA ILE A 128 -3.59 1.28 28.68
C ILE A 128 -3.82 2.77 28.90
N ILE A 129 -4.92 3.15 29.58
CA ILE A 129 -5.21 4.55 29.91
C ILE A 129 -4.08 5.15 30.74
N ASP A 130 -3.63 4.43 31.77
CA ASP A 130 -2.58 4.88 32.67
C ASP A 130 -1.23 4.99 31.94
N ALA A 131 -0.90 4.02 31.08
CA ALA A 131 0.33 4.03 30.29
C ALA A 131 0.37 5.20 29.29
N ILE A 132 -0.73 5.47 28.58
CA ILE A 132 -0.82 6.64 27.69
C ILE A 132 -0.70 7.95 28.47
N ARG A 133 -1.28 8.02 29.68
CA ARG A 133 -1.22 9.22 30.52
C ARG A 133 0.16 9.46 31.12
N SER A 134 0.89 8.41 31.50
CA SER A 134 2.27 8.53 31.97
C SER A 134 3.25 8.83 30.85
N GLY A 135 2.90 8.46 29.60
CA GLY A 135 3.81 8.50 28.46
C GLY A 135 4.80 7.34 28.44
N GLU A 136 4.71 6.42 29.39
CA GLU A 136 5.60 5.26 29.54
C GLU A 136 4.94 4.04 28.89
N PHE A 137 4.92 4.00 27.56
CA PHE A 137 4.37 2.87 26.81
C PHE A 137 5.16 2.61 25.54
N SER A 138 5.39 1.35 25.20
CA SER A 138 5.80 0.99 23.85
C SER A 138 4.57 0.88 22.96
N MET A 139 4.68 1.43 21.75
CA MET A 139 3.68 1.31 20.72
C MET A 139 4.23 0.50 19.55
N ARG A 140 3.42 -0.36 18.97
CA ARG A 140 3.71 -1.08 17.73
C ARG A 140 2.61 -0.79 16.71
N LEU A 141 3.01 -0.56 15.47
CA LEU A 141 2.13 -0.48 14.31
C LEU A 141 2.43 -1.67 13.41
N GLU A 142 1.40 -2.39 13.01
CA GLU A 142 1.47 -3.43 11.99
C GLU A 142 0.42 -3.18 10.94
N GLY A 143 0.75 -3.38 9.68
CA GLY A 143 -0.24 -3.13 8.64
C GLY A 143 0.31 -3.26 7.24
N GLU A 144 -0.40 -2.65 6.31
CA GLU A 144 -0.09 -2.69 4.89
C GLU A 144 0.02 -1.28 4.30
N LEU A 145 1.03 -1.12 3.45
CA LEU A 145 1.14 -0.01 2.52
C LEU A 145 0.71 -0.52 1.13
N SER A 146 -0.20 0.17 0.47
CA SER A 146 -0.73 -0.24 -0.84
C SER A 146 -0.74 0.89 -1.86
N SER A 147 -0.54 0.56 -3.14
CA SER A 147 -0.64 1.50 -4.26
C SER A 147 -0.94 0.76 -5.56
N LYS A 148 -1.95 1.22 -6.31
CA LYS A 148 -2.39 0.64 -7.60
C LYS A 148 -2.45 -0.89 -7.63
N GLY A 149 -2.94 -1.50 -6.55
CA GLY A 149 -3.11 -2.96 -6.44
C GLY A 149 -1.87 -3.74 -6.05
N ALA A 150 -0.73 -3.09 -5.82
CA ALA A 150 0.39 -3.66 -5.10
C ALA A 150 0.27 -3.35 -3.60
N SER A 151 0.73 -4.25 -2.73
CA SER A 151 0.83 -4.02 -1.29
C SER A 151 2.12 -4.58 -0.70
N ASN A 152 2.56 -4.00 0.42
CA ASN A 152 3.66 -4.47 1.23
C ASN A 152 3.31 -4.34 2.72
N SER A 153 3.56 -5.39 3.49
CA SER A 153 3.33 -5.38 4.94
C SER A 153 4.50 -4.72 5.68
N PHE A 154 4.22 -4.03 6.78
CA PHE A 154 5.25 -3.46 7.65
C PHE A 154 4.93 -3.75 9.12
N SER A 155 5.97 -3.71 9.95
CA SER A 155 5.86 -3.74 11.41
C SER A 155 6.92 -2.83 12.00
N VAL A 156 6.48 -1.80 12.73
CA VAL A 156 7.36 -0.81 13.35
C VAL A 156 6.98 -0.61 14.81
N SER A 157 7.97 -0.42 15.67
CA SER A 157 7.74 -0.20 17.10
C SER A 157 8.53 0.99 17.61
N MET A 158 7.95 1.73 18.56
CA MET A 158 8.60 2.85 19.21
C MET A 158 8.34 2.81 20.71
N THR A 159 9.38 3.13 21.47
CA THR A 159 9.29 3.45 22.90
C THR A 159 9.63 4.93 23.03
N PRO A 160 8.72 5.77 23.56
CA PRO A 160 9.00 7.17 23.88
C PRO A 160 10.23 7.25 24.79
N ASN A 161 11.10 8.24 24.54
CA ASN A 161 12.24 8.56 25.39
C ASN A 161 11.84 9.41 26.60
#